data_AF-A0A1Y1ZQX4-F1
#
_entry.id   AF-A0A1Y1ZQX4-F1
#
_cell.length_a   1.000
_cell.length_b   1.000
_cell.length_c   1.000
_cell.angle_alpha   90.00
_cell.angle_beta   90.00
_cell.angle_gamma   90.00
#
_symmetry.space_group_name_H-M   'P 1'
#
loop_
_entity.id
_entity.type
_entity.pdbx_description
1 polymer ?
#
loop_
_entity_poly.entity_id
_entity_poly.type
_entity_poly.pdbx_seq_one_letter_code
_entity_poly.pdbx_strand_id
1 'polypeptide(L)'
;MSSLSVSRFAPRALCSLRGRAYYSTASKWGKVIHGTPRLTSNLPLPPKASLRRFLTIPAEQPRLRLGSLAPNFQAKTTHGDIDFHEFIGDSWAILFSHPADFTPVCTTELGAFAKLKDEFDHRGVKMIGLSAQDLTSHDQWVADINEVCNTNVQFPIIADADRKVAFLYDMISQDDLDNIKEKGIAFTIRAVYIIDPSKKIRLTMLYPASTGRNTAEVLRVIDSLQLGDKKGVVTPINWTAGEDVIVPPSVSTEDARKKFGEVREVKPYLRFTNVGK
;
A
#
# COMPACT_ATOMS: atom_id res chain seq x y z
N MET A 1 0.81 -29.59 -42.15
CA MET A 1 -0.33 -29.95 -41.26
C MET A 1 0.26 -29.98 -39.86
N SER A 2 -0.06 -29.13 -38.90
CA SER A 2 -1.30 -28.41 -38.57
C SER A 2 -0.92 -27.11 -37.83
N SER A 3 -1.46 -25.99 -38.30
CA SER A 3 -1.44 -24.70 -37.63
C SER A 3 -2.61 -24.61 -36.66
N LEU A 4 -2.35 -24.35 -35.38
CA LEU A 4 -3.39 -24.07 -34.39
C LEU A 4 -3.59 -22.55 -34.28
N SER A 5 -4.83 -22.16 -34.47
CA SER A 5 -5.31 -20.79 -34.62
C SER A 5 -5.42 -20.07 -33.28
N VAL A 6 -4.97 -18.82 -33.26
CA VAL A 6 -5.20 -17.87 -32.17
C VAL A 6 -6.60 -17.28 -32.36
N SER A 7 -7.54 -17.66 -31.49
CA SER A 7 -8.89 -17.10 -31.48
C SER A 7 -8.89 -15.72 -30.81
N ARG A 8 -9.40 -14.74 -31.57
CA ARG A 8 -9.59 -13.35 -31.15
C ARG A 8 -10.82 -13.25 -30.25
N PHE A 9 -10.68 -12.65 -29.08
CA PHE A 9 -11.82 -12.21 -28.27
C PHE A 9 -12.24 -10.79 -28.70
N ALA A 10 -13.51 -10.64 -29.08
CA ALA A 10 -14.15 -9.38 -29.39
C ALA A 10 -14.76 -8.74 -28.12
N PRO A 11 -14.76 -7.40 -27.97
CA PRO A 11 -15.36 -6.74 -26.82
C PRO A 11 -16.87 -6.50 -27.02
N ARG A 12 -17.69 -6.82 -26.02
CA ARG A 12 -19.12 -6.49 -25.98
C ARG A 12 -19.39 -5.27 -25.10
N ALA A 13 -20.09 -4.31 -25.71
CA ALA A 13 -21.08 -3.35 -25.20
C ALA A 13 -20.73 -2.46 -23.99
N LEU A 14 -20.46 -1.17 -24.28
CA LEU A 14 -20.62 -0.05 -23.35
C LEU A 14 -22.11 0.22 -23.10
N CYS A 15 -22.53 0.22 -21.84
CA CYS A 15 -23.82 0.76 -21.41
C CYS A 15 -23.64 2.25 -21.07
N SER A 16 -24.25 3.14 -21.85
CA SER A 16 -24.26 4.58 -21.58
C SER A 16 -25.37 4.93 -20.59
N LEU A 17 -25.03 5.54 -19.45
CA LEU A 17 -25.98 6.21 -18.58
C LEU A 17 -25.72 7.72 -18.60
N ARG A 18 -26.58 8.42 -19.35
CA ARG A 18 -26.70 9.89 -19.34
C ARG A 18 -27.43 10.31 -18.06
N GLY A 19 -26.72 10.93 -17.12
CA GLY A 19 -27.33 11.65 -15.99
C GLY A 19 -27.76 13.05 -16.43
N ARG A 20 -29.07 13.34 -16.33
CA ARG A 20 -29.67 14.64 -16.64
C ARG A 20 -29.38 15.65 -15.52
N ALA A 21 -28.98 16.85 -15.91
CA ALA A 21 -29.00 18.03 -15.05
C ALA A 21 -30.45 18.42 -14.73
N TYR A 22 -30.75 18.65 -13.45
CA TYR A 22 -31.96 19.32 -13.01
C TYR A 22 -31.61 20.74 -12.56
N TYR A 23 -32.10 21.71 -13.33
CA TYR A 23 -32.29 23.09 -12.88
C TYR A 23 -33.53 23.15 -11.97
N SER A 24 -33.46 23.90 -10.88
CA SER A 24 -34.64 24.49 -10.26
C SER A 24 -34.33 25.89 -9.75
N THR A 25 -34.87 26.87 -10.46
CA THR A 25 -35.02 28.26 -10.04
C THR A 25 -36.41 28.42 -9.41
N ALA A 26 -36.50 29.04 -8.23
CA ALA A 26 -37.72 29.75 -7.83
C ALA A 26 -37.40 30.83 -6.78
N SER A 27 -37.86 32.03 -7.11
CA SER A 27 -37.85 33.27 -6.35
C SER A 27 -39.10 33.38 -5.47
N LYS A 28 -39.03 34.14 -4.35
CA LYS A 28 -39.89 35.32 -4.07
C LYS A 28 -39.74 35.89 -2.64
N TRP A 29 -39.44 37.18 -2.65
CA TRP A 29 -39.84 38.29 -1.78
C TRP A 29 -40.81 38.09 -0.60
N GLY A 30 -40.45 38.71 0.53
CA GLY A 30 -41.36 39.19 1.58
C GLY A 30 -40.74 40.35 2.37
N LYS A 31 -41.27 41.56 2.19
CA LYS A 31 -40.98 42.78 2.98
C LYS A 31 -41.82 42.79 4.25
N VAL A 32 -41.25 43.05 5.43
CA VAL A 32 -42.01 43.48 6.63
C VAL A 32 -41.17 44.43 7.52
N ILE A 33 -41.64 45.69 7.58
CA ILE A 33 -41.61 46.78 8.59
C ILE A 33 -40.38 47.10 9.48
N HIS A 34 -40.15 48.41 9.63
CA HIS A 34 -39.19 49.03 10.55
C HIS A 34 -39.79 49.25 11.94
N GLY A 35 -39.11 48.77 12.98
CA GLY A 35 -39.34 49.10 14.39
C GLY A 35 -38.00 49.32 15.09
N THR A 36 -37.88 50.41 15.85
CA THR A 36 -36.68 50.88 16.55
C THR A 36 -36.27 49.96 17.73
N PRO A 37 -34.97 49.87 18.08
CA PRO A 37 -34.47 48.84 18.98
C PRO A 37 -34.63 49.23 20.46
N ARG A 38 -35.09 48.29 21.27
CA ARG A 38 -35.04 48.36 22.74
C ARG A 38 -33.88 47.47 23.19
N LEU A 39 -32.80 48.08 23.70
CA LEU A 39 -31.64 47.39 24.27
C LEU A 39 -32.09 46.60 25.52
N THR A 40 -32.10 45.27 25.42
CA THR A 40 -32.13 44.37 26.57
C THR A 40 -30.86 43.52 26.50
N SER A 41 -30.00 43.69 27.50
CA SER A 41 -28.73 42.98 27.62
C SER A 41 -28.98 41.56 28.11
N ASN A 42 -29.15 40.62 27.19
CA ASN A 42 -28.98 39.19 27.44
C ASN A 42 -27.83 38.70 26.56
N LEU A 43 -26.60 38.81 27.07
CA LEU A 43 -25.44 38.16 26.47
C LEU A 43 -25.63 36.64 26.62
N PRO A 44 -25.68 35.85 25.53
CA PRO A 44 -25.65 34.41 25.64
C PRO A 44 -24.28 33.99 26.20
N LEU A 45 -24.30 33.09 27.19
CA LEU A 45 -23.09 32.45 27.69
C LEU A 45 -22.31 31.83 26.52
N PRO A 46 -20.98 31.96 26.48
CA PRO A 46 -20.19 31.37 25.40
C PRO A 46 -20.48 29.86 25.34
N PRO A 47 -20.61 29.26 24.15
CA PRO A 47 -20.75 27.82 24.05
C PRO A 47 -19.55 27.19 24.75
N LYS A 48 -19.82 26.22 25.64
CA LYS A 48 -18.76 25.44 26.29
C LYS A 48 -17.78 25.02 25.21
N ALA A 49 -16.53 25.46 25.34
CA ALA A 49 -15.48 25.13 24.39
C ALA A 49 -15.42 23.61 24.27
N SER A 50 -15.96 23.09 23.17
CA SER A 50 -15.64 21.75 22.72
C SER A 50 -14.13 21.77 22.54
N LEU A 51 -13.41 21.04 23.39
CA LEU A 51 -12.04 20.64 23.06
C LEU A 51 -12.14 19.77 21.80
N ARG A 52 -12.22 20.42 20.63
CA ARG A 52 -11.75 19.81 19.41
C ARG A 52 -10.26 19.63 19.65
N ARG A 53 -9.88 18.41 19.99
CA ARG A 53 -8.51 17.97 20.00
C ARG A 53 -8.01 18.21 18.59
N PHE A 54 -7.39 19.37 18.36
CA PHE A 54 -6.68 19.63 17.13
C PHE A 54 -5.62 18.53 17.09
N LEU A 55 -5.82 17.57 16.19
CA LEU A 55 -4.75 16.69 15.79
C LEU A 55 -3.67 17.63 15.26
N THR A 56 -2.65 17.91 16.07
CA THR A 56 -1.37 18.41 15.58
C THR A 56 -0.81 17.27 14.74
N ILE A 57 -1.26 17.20 13.50
CA ILE A 57 -0.59 16.43 12.46
C ILE A 57 0.81 17.05 12.37
N PRO A 58 1.89 16.28 12.57
CA PRO A 58 3.23 16.78 12.34
C PRO A 58 3.26 17.39 10.94
N ALA A 59 3.61 18.68 10.84
CA ALA A 59 3.61 19.41 9.58
C ALA A 59 4.59 18.82 8.54
N GLU A 60 5.49 17.93 8.96
CA GLU A 60 6.42 17.21 8.09
C GLU A 60 6.23 15.69 8.30
N GLN A 61 5.88 14.99 7.22
CA GLN A 61 5.92 13.52 7.16
C GLN A 61 7.38 13.04 7.31
N PRO A 62 7.62 11.91 7.99
CA PRO A 62 8.96 11.35 8.10
C PRO A 62 9.51 10.98 6.72
N ARG A 63 10.75 11.40 6.44
CA ARG A 63 11.43 11.07 5.18
C ARG A 63 11.92 9.64 5.19
N LEU A 64 11.08 8.69 4.77
CA LEU A 64 11.45 7.29 4.64
C LEU A 64 12.31 7.05 3.41
N ARG A 65 13.53 6.57 3.61
CA ARG A 65 14.49 6.23 2.55
C ARG A 65 14.89 4.76 2.63
N LEU A 66 15.35 4.20 1.52
CA LEU A 66 15.99 2.88 1.52
C LEU A 66 17.15 2.85 2.54
N GLY A 67 17.21 1.78 3.34
CA GLY A 67 18.17 1.61 4.44
C GLY A 67 17.79 2.31 5.76
N SER A 68 16.70 3.09 5.78
CA SER A 68 16.19 3.67 7.04
C SER A 68 15.62 2.59 7.93
N LEU A 69 15.73 2.78 9.25
CA LEU A 69 14.97 1.97 10.19
C LEU A 69 13.47 2.24 9.97
N ALA A 70 12.69 1.18 9.76
CA ALA A 70 11.24 1.26 9.67
C ALA A 70 10.69 1.77 11.02
N PRO A 71 9.89 2.84 11.03
CA PRO A 71 9.32 3.35 12.27
C PRO A 71 8.54 2.28 13.04
N ASN A 72 8.79 2.12 14.34
CA ASN A 72 7.97 1.23 15.15
C ASN A 72 6.65 1.90 15.54
N PHE A 73 5.58 1.13 15.66
CA PHE A 73 4.27 1.60 16.11
C PHE A 73 3.50 0.49 16.85
N GLN A 74 2.54 0.92 17.66
CA GLN A 74 1.50 0.05 18.21
C GLN A 74 0.21 0.27 17.42
N ALA A 75 -0.47 -0.79 17.04
CA ALA A 75 -1.74 -0.67 16.31
C ALA A 75 -2.70 -1.81 16.63
N LYS A 76 -4.00 -1.54 16.41
CA LYS A 76 -5.03 -2.56 16.43
C LYS A 76 -5.13 -3.21 15.06
N THR A 77 -5.26 -4.53 15.02
CA THR A 77 -5.45 -5.29 13.79
C THR A 77 -6.59 -6.28 13.91
N THR A 78 -7.03 -6.82 12.79
CA THR A 78 -7.99 -7.94 12.74
C THR A 78 -7.52 -9.18 13.51
N HIS A 79 -6.23 -9.30 13.85
CA HIS A 79 -5.67 -10.40 14.66
C HIS A 79 -5.30 -9.97 16.09
N GLY A 80 -5.77 -8.82 16.54
CA GLY A 80 -5.45 -8.25 17.86
C GLY A 80 -4.44 -7.11 17.79
N ASP A 81 -4.03 -6.64 18.96
CA ASP A 81 -3.08 -5.53 19.11
C ASP A 81 -1.65 -6.01 18.79
N ILE A 82 -0.85 -5.15 18.17
CA ILE A 82 0.54 -5.45 17.79
C ILE A 82 1.51 -4.33 18.19
N ASP A 83 2.75 -4.71 18.52
CA ASP A 83 3.96 -3.91 18.28
C ASP A 83 4.52 -4.31 16.90
N PHE A 84 4.79 -3.34 16.03
CA PHE A 84 5.19 -3.67 14.66
C PHE A 84 6.57 -4.33 14.57
N HIS A 85 7.55 -3.94 15.39
CA HIS A 85 8.87 -4.56 15.41
C HIS A 85 8.84 -5.97 16.00
N GLU A 86 8.04 -6.20 17.05
CA GLU A 86 7.80 -7.54 17.59
C GLU A 86 7.05 -8.42 16.59
N PHE A 87 6.05 -7.86 15.89
CA PHE A 87 5.36 -8.56 14.80
C PHE A 87 6.33 -9.02 13.73
N ILE A 88 7.25 -8.16 13.28
CA ILE A 88 8.30 -8.53 12.32
C ILE A 88 9.18 -9.64 12.92
N GLY A 89 9.68 -9.48 14.15
CA GLY A 89 10.60 -10.45 14.78
C GLY A 89 11.86 -10.63 13.93
N ASP A 90 12.31 -11.86 13.70
CA ASP A 90 13.47 -12.15 12.83
C ASP A 90 13.09 -12.42 11.37
N SER A 91 11.86 -12.09 10.97
CA SER A 91 11.33 -12.32 9.63
C SER A 91 11.47 -11.10 8.72
N TRP A 92 11.39 -11.32 7.42
CA TRP A 92 11.06 -10.23 6.49
C TRP A 92 9.61 -9.82 6.70
N ALA A 93 9.26 -8.59 6.31
CA ALA A 93 7.88 -8.14 6.35
C ALA A 93 7.48 -7.27 5.15
N ILE A 94 6.20 -7.35 4.81
CA ILE A 94 5.53 -6.45 3.87
C ILE A 94 4.46 -5.70 4.63
N LEU A 95 4.60 -4.38 4.71
CA LEU A 95 3.53 -3.48 5.11
C LEU A 95 2.94 -2.86 3.84
N PHE A 96 1.65 -3.06 3.60
CA PHE A 96 0.99 -2.51 2.43
C PHE A 96 -0.34 -1.85 2.78
N SER A 97 -0.63 -0.71 2.17
CA SER A 97 -1.88 0.01 2.39
C SER A 97 -2.86 -0.13 1.24
N HIS A 98 -4.14 0.11 1.49
CA HIS A 98 -5.17 0.26 0.46
C HIS A 98 -6.11 1.43 0.81
N PRO A 99 -6.61 2.19 -0.18
CA PRO A 99 -7.38 3.41 0.08
C PRO A 99 -8.59 3.22 1.00
N ALA A 100 -9.45 2.25 0.69
CA ALA A 100 -10.67 2.03 1.45
C ALA A 100 -11.19 0.60 1.29
N ASP A 101 -11.76 0.07 2.36
CA ASP A 101 -12.61 -1.11 2.36
C ASP A 101 -13.83 -0.91 1.45
N PHE A 102 -14.47 -2.01 1.02
CA PHE A 102 -15.64 -2.00 0.13
C PHE A 102 -15.42 -1.28 -1.21
N THR A 103 -14.19 -1.29 -1.74
CA THR A 103 -13.87 -0.72 -3.05
C THR A 103 -13.29 -1.77 -4.02
N PRO A 104 -13.63 -1.70 -5.32
CA PRO A 104 -13.44 -2.83 -6.23
C PRO A 104 -11.98 -3.22 -6.43
N VAL A 105 -11.08 -2.25 -6.65
CA VAL A 105 -9.66 -2.55 -6.85
C VAL A 105 -9.04 -3.12 -5.58
N CYS A 106 -9.37 -2.57 -4.41
CA CYS A 106 -8.86 -3.06 -3.13
C CYS A 106 -9.31 -4.51 -2.87
N THR A 107 -10.56 -4.85 -3.20
CA THR A 107 -11.07 -6.21 -3.06
C THR A 107 -10.27 -7.19 -3.91
N THR A 108 -9.99 -6.83 -5.17
CA THR A 108 -9.18 -7.67 -6.06
C THR A 108 -7.73 -7.80 -5.58
N GLU A 109 -7.14 -6.75 -5.02
CA GLU A 109 -5.76 -6.77 -4.54
C GLU A 109 -5.58 -7.63 -3.30
N LEU A 110 -6.41 -7.43 -2.26
CA LEU A 110 -6.31 -8.22 -1.03
C LEU A 110 -6.62 -9.69 -1.31
N GLY A 111 -7.57 -9.97 -2.20
CA GLY A 111 -7.85 -11.33 -2.65
C GLY A 111 -6.66 -11.98 -3.38
N ALA A 112 -5.96 -11.23 -4.23
CA ALA A 112 -4.75 -11.73 -4.91
C ALA A 112 -3.58 -11.94 -3.94
N PHE A 113 -3.39 -11.05 -2.97
CA PHE A 113 -2.40 -11.21 -1.91
C PHE A 113 -2.71 -12.40 -1.00
N ALA A 114 -3.97 -12.63 -0.66
CA ALA A 114 -4.40 -13.77 0.16
C ALA A 114 -4.08 -15.11 -0.51
N LYS A 115 -4.31 -15.22 -1.83
CA LYS A 115 -3.95 -16.41 -2.62
C LYS A 115 -2.44 -16.68 -2.69
N LEU A 116 -1.62 -15.65 -2.52
CA LEU A 116 -0.16 -15.77 -2.54
C LEU A 116 0.45 -15.85 -1.14
N LYS A 117 -0.36 -15.87 -0.08
CA LYS A 117 0.16 -15.85 1.29
C LYS A 117 1.16 -16.98 1.54
N ASP A 118 0.87 -18.20 1.10
CA ASP A 118 1.75 -19.35 1.30
C ASP A 118 3.11 -19.16 0.60
N GLU A 119 3.15 -18.45 -0.54
CA GLU A 119 4.40 -18.11 -1.22
C GLU A 119 5.26 -17.11 -0.42
N PHE A 120 4.61 -16.18 0.29
CA PHE A 120 5.31 -15.25 1.19
C PHE A 120 5.77 -15.96 2.47
N ASP A 121 4.93 -16.83 3.04
CA ASP A 121 5.28 -17.63 4.22
C ASP A 121 6.47 -18.55 3.93
N HIS A 122 6.50 -19.20 2.76
CA HIS A 122 7.63 -20.03 2.31
C HIS A 122 8.95 -19.26 2.25
N ARG A 123 8.90 -17.94 1.99
CA ARG A 123 10.07 -17.04 1.97
C ARG A 123 10.38 -16.44 3.34
N GLY A 124 9.67 -16.81 4.39
CA GLY A 124 9.80 -16.23 5.72
C GLY A 124 9.41 -14.75 5.77
N VAL A 125 8.38 -14.37 4.99
CA VAL A 125 7.88 -13.00 4.90
C VAL A 125 6.51 -12.88 5.57
N LYS A 126 6.41 -12.00 6.57
CA LYS A 126 5.16 -11.68 7.24
C LYS A 126 4.45 -10.54 6.51
N MET A 127 3.17 -10.71 6.22
CA MET A 127 2.34 -9.70 5.57
C MET A 127 1.46 -8.98 6.57
N ILE A 128 1.29 -7.67 6.37
CA ILE A 128 0.30 -6.87 7.10
C ILE A 128 -0.29 -5.78 6.20
N GLY A 129 -1.62 -5.78 6.12
CA GLY A 129 -2.40 -4.77 5.41
C GLY A 129 -2.69 -3.55 6.29
N LEU A 130 -3.10 -2.44 5.68
CA LEU A 130 -3.51 -1.23 6.40
C LEU A 130 -4.53 -0.44 5.57
N SER A 131 -5.56 0.06 6.23
CA SER A 131 -6.33 1.19 5.72
C SER A 131 -6.82 2.06 6.86
N ALA A 132 -7.40 3.20 6.50
CA ALA A 132 -7.86 4.19 7.46
C ALA A 132 -9.30 3.93 7.97
N GLN A 133 -9.72 2.67 7.98
CA GLN A 133 -11.00 2.21 8.53
C GLN A 133 -10.82 1.59 9.92
N ASP A 134 -11.93 1.23 10.57
CA ASP A 134 -11.93 0.54 11.86
C ASP A 134 -12.01 -0.99 11.69
N LEU A 135 -11.87 -1.72 12.80
CA LEU A 135 -11.92 -3.18 12.80
C LEU A 135 -13.26 -3.74 12.33
N THR A 136 -14.38 -3.07 12.65
CA THR A 136 -15.71 -3.55 12.28
C THR A 136 -15.86 -3.56 10.75
N SER A 137 -15.38 -2.51 10.09
CA SER A 137 -15.31 -2.42 8.63
C SER A 137 -14.46 -3.54 8.03
N HIS A 138 -13.26 -3.77 8.60
CA HIS A 138 -12.38 -4.82 8.09
C HIS A 138 -13.00 -6.21 8.20
N ASP A 139 -13.58 -6.55 9.35
CA ASP A 139 -14.15 -7.88 9.61
C ASP A 139 -15.28 -8.20 8.61
N GLN A 140 -16.14 -7.22 8.34
CA GLN A 140 -17.22 -7.35 7.36
C GLN A 140 -16.66 -7.48 5.94
N TRP A 141 -15.69 -6.65 5.58
CA TRP A 141 -15.14 -6.63 4.22
C TRP A 141 -14.26 -7.84 3.90
N VAL A 142 -13.59 -8.43 4.90
CA VAL A 142 -12.86 -9.70 4.75
C VAL A 142 -13.79 -10.82 4.29
N ALA A 143 -15.04 -10.86 4.76
CA ALA A 143 -16.02 -11.82 4.28
C ALA A 143 -16.30 -11.64 2.78
N ASP A 144 -16.53 -10.40 2.32
CA ASP A 144 -16.74 -10.08 0.91
C ASP A 144 -15.53 -10.46 0.05
N ILE A 145 -14.30 -10.19 0.51
CA ILE A 145 -13.08 -10.56 -0.22
C ILE A 145 -13.01 -12.08 -0.38
N ASN A 146 -13.22 -12.82 0.71
CA ASN A 146 -13.15 -14.28 0.71
C ASN A 146 -14.17 -14.90 -0.22
N GLU A 147 -15.41 -14.39 -0.22
CA GLU A 147 -16.48 -14.81 -1.11
C GLU A 147 -16.15 -14.48 -2.58
N VAL A 148 -15.93 -13.20 -2.90
CA VAL A 148 -15.77 -12.71 -4.28
C VAL A 148 -14.50 -13.26 -4.93
N CYS A 149 -13.42 -13.35 -4.17
CA CYS A 149 -12.14 -13.80 -4.70
C CYS A 149 -11.91 -15.31 -4.55
N ASN A 150 -12.82 -16.05 -3.91
CA ASN A 150 -12.65 -17.46 -3.56
C ASN A 150 -11.29 -17.71 -2.91
N THR A 151 -11.09 -17.11 -1.74
CA THR A 151 -9.83 -17.13 -1.00
C THR A 151 -10.09 -17.08 0.50
N ASN A 152 -9.00 -17.05 1.28
CA ASN A 152 -9.04 -16.85 2.71
C ASN A 152 -7.95 -15.84 3.11
N VAL A 153 -8.36 -14.62 3.48
CA VAL A 153 -7.46 -13.60 4.03
C VAL A 153 -6.98 -14.07 5.41
N GLN A 154 -5.67 -14.26 5.53
CA GLN A 154 -5.01 -14.81 6.73
C GLN A 154 -3.86 -13.94 7.24
N PHE A 155 -3.73 -12.72 6.72
CA PHE A 155 -2.81 -11.71 7.23
C PHE A 155 -3.60 -10.64 8.00
N PRO A 156 -3.02 -10.02 9.04
CA PRO A 156 -3.66 -8.93 9.77
C PRO A 156 -3.86 -7.70 8.88
N ILE A 157 -4.94 -6.96 9.14
CA ILE A 157 -5.19 -5.63 8.57
C ILE A 157 -5.23 -4.63 9.72
N ILE A 158 -4.38 -3.60 9.65
CA ILE A 158 -4.30 -2.51 10.62
C ILE A 158 -5.50 -1.57 10.45
N ALA A 159 -6.21 -1.33 11.55
CA ALA A 159 -7.26 -0.32 11.65
C ALA A 159 -6.65 1.04 12.03
N ASP A 160 -6.34 1.87 11.03
CA ASP A 160 -5.68 3.17 11.19
C ASP A 160 -6.66 4.35 11.08
N ALA A 161 -7.77 4.29 11.81
CA ALA A 161 -8.86 5.27 11.72
C ALA A 161 -8.42 6.72 12.02
N ASP A 162 -7.33 6.93 12.76
CA ASP A 162 -6.75 8.25 13.02
C ASP A 162 -5.53 8.60 12.13
N ARG A 163 -5.22 7.75 11.15
CA ARG A 163 -4.15 7.89 10.15
C ARG A 163 -2.75 7.99 10.76
N LYS A 164 -2.54 7.53 11.99
CA LYS A 164 -1.23 7.60 12.64
C LYS A 164 -0.18 6.84 11.86
N VAL A 165 -0.47 5.60 11.49
CA VAL A 165 0.51 4.76 10.77
C VAL A 165 0.63 5.23 9.33
N ALA A 166 -0.47 5.64 8.68
CA ALA A 166 -0.47 6.21 7.35
C ALA A 166 0.40 7.46 7.25
N PHE A 167 0.34 8.36 8.24
CA PHE A 167 1.24 9.51 8.32
C PHE A 167 2.67 9.13 8.71
N LEU A 168 2.85 8.10 9.53
CA LEU A 168 4.19 7.61 9.89
C LEU A 168 4.92 6.98 8.70
N TYR A 169 4.16 6.47 7.72
CA TYR A 169 4.66 5.80 6.53
C TYR A 169 4.42 6.55 5.21
N ASP A 170 4.15 7.86 5.26
CA ASP A 170 3.97 8.70 4.06
C ASP A 170 3.00 8.07 3.04
N MET A 171 1.89 7.53 3.55
CA MET A 171 0.89 6.80 2.78
C MET A 171 -0.30 7.68 2.39
N ILE A 172 -0.20 9.00 2.49
CA ILE A 172 -1.26 9.95 2.11
C ILE A 172 -0.81 10.71 0.86
N SER A 173 -1.71 10.86 -0.12
CA SER A 173 -1.39 11.62 -1.33
C SER A 173 -1.28 13.12 -1.05
N GLN A 174 -0.47 13.84 -1.84
CA GLN A 174 -0.40 15.30 -1.72
C GLN A 174 -1.78 15.95 -1.91
N ASP A 175 -2.57 15.48 -2.88
CA ASP A 175 -3.93 15.97 -3.11
C ASP A 175 -4.83 15.79 -1.88
N ASP A 176 -4.72 14.68 -1.16
CA ASP A 176 -5.49 14.46 0.07
C ASP A 176 -4.98 15.32 1.23
N LEU A 177 -3.66 15.56 1.33
CA LEU A 177 -3.08 16.48 2.30
C LEU A 177 -3.58 17.92 2.10
N ASP A 178 -3.56 18.41 0.86
CA ASP A 178 -3.96 19.78 0.53
C ASP A 178 -5.46 20.01 0.81
N ASN A 179 -6.28 18.98 0.60
CA ASN A 179 -7.73 19.06 0.71
C ASN A 179 -8.30 18.50 2.03
N ILE A 180 -7.46 18.12 3.01
CA ILE A 180 -7.90 17.46 4.24
C ILE A 180 -8.92 18.29 5.04
N LYS A 181 -8.79 19.63 5.00
CA LYS A 181 -9.70 20.55 5.69
C LYS A 181 -11.11 20.56 5.10
N GLU A 182 -11.23 20.29 3.80
CA GLU A 182 -12.49 20.35 3.06
C GLU A 182 -13.14 18.97 2.95
N LYS A 183 -12.35 17.95 2.61
CA LYS A 183 -12.81 16.56 2.43
C LYS A 183 -12.92 15.78 3.76
N GLY A 184 -12.29 16.29 4.81
CA GLY A 184 -12.27 15.70 6.14
C GLY A 184 -11.32 14.51 6.25
N ILE A 185 -11.65 13.40 5.60
CA ILE A 185 -10.97 12.12 5.74
C ILE A 185 -9.98 11.90 4.59
N ALA A 186 -8.70 11.77 4.91
CA ALA A 186 -7.68 11.32 3.97
C ALA A 186 -7.68 9.79 3.86
N PHE A 187 -7.73 9.29 2.63
CA PHE A 187 -7.51 7.88 2.31
C PHE A 187 -6.03 7.61 2.09
N THR A 188 -5.59 6.37 2.27
CA THR A 188 -4.22 6.01 1.95
C THR A 188 -4.04 5.79 0.46
N ILE A 189 -2.83 6.00 -0.05
CA ILE A 189 -2.41 5.48 -1.36
C ILE A 189 -2.21 3.96 -1.28
N ARG A 190 -1.85 3.34 -2.40
CA ARG A 190 -1.49 1.91 -2.48
C ARG A 190 0.01 1.76 -2.29
N ALA A 191 0.48 1.91 -1.06
CA ALA A 191 1.89 1.77 -0.72
C ALA A 191 2.26 0.31 -0.44
N VAL A 192 3.51 -0.05 -0.70
CA VAL A 192 4.14 -1.30 -0.29
C VAL A 192 5.52 -0.96 0.26
N TYR A 193 5.80 -1.40 1.48
CA TYR A 193 7.10 -1.33 2.13
C TYR A 193 7.61 -2.75 2.39
N ILE A 194 8.76 -3.09 1.81
CA ILE A 194 9.46 -4.34 2.08
C ILE A 194 10.55 -4.06 3.10
N ILE A 195 10.49 -4.76 4.22
CA ILE A 195 11.31 -4.52 5.41
C ILE A 195 12.06 -5.81 5.74
N ASP A 196 13.37 -5.71 5.99
CA ASP A 196 14.20 -6.87 6.34
C ASP A 196 14.16 -7.21 7.84
N PRO A 197 14.75 -8.34 8.27
CA PRO A 197 14.83 -8.72 9.69
C PRO A 197 15.53 -7.68 10.58
N SER A 198 16.43 -6.88 10.03
CA SER A 198 17.08 -5.75 10.71
C SER A 198 16.21 -4.49 10.76
N LYS A 199 14.92 -4.63 10.43
CA LYS A 199 13.90 -3.56 10.38
C LYS A 199 14.26 -2.46 9.39
N LYS A 200 15.09 -2.73 8.38
CA LYS A 200 15.46 -1.73 7.37
C LYS A 200 14.49 -1.76 6.20
N ILE A 201 14.08 -0.59 5.72
CA ILE A 201 13.30 -0.47 4.49
C ILE A 201 14.19 -0.82 3.30
N ARG A 202 13.84 -1.86 2.56
CA ARG A 202 14.62 -2.38 1.42
C ARG A 202 14.06 -2.01 0.07
N LEU A 203 12.75 -1.80 0.00
CA LEU A 203 12.07 -1.37 -1.21
C LEU A 203 10.75 -0.69 -0.84
N THR A 204 10.39 0.35 -1.59
CA THR A 204 9.08 0.99 -1.49
C THR A 204 8.46 1.06 -2.88
N MET A 205 7.16 0.75 -2.98
CA MET A 205 6.36 0.98 -4.17
C MET A 205 5.16 1.86 -3.80
N LEU A 206 4.95 2.97 -4.53
CA LEU A 206 3.86 3.90 -4.27
C LEU A 206 2.97 3.99 -5.52
N TYR A 207 1.74 3.50 -5.39
CA TYR A 207 0.75 3.52 -6.45
C TYR A 207 -0.42 4.45 -6.06
N PRO A 208 -0.99 5.22 -7.01
CA PRO A 208 -2.21 5.97 -6.75
C PRO A 208 -3.40 5.02 -6.57
N ALA A 209 -4.50 5.53 -6.00
CA ALA A 209 -5.73 4.75 -5.83
C ALA A 209 -6.27 4.16 -7.16
N SER A 210 -6.00 4.82 -8.29
CA SER A 210 -6.46 4.42 -9.63
C SER A 210 -5.68 3.26 -10.26
N THR A 211 -4.54 2.84 -9.70
CA THR A 211 -3.68 1.82 -10.31
C THR A 211 -3.51 0.63 -9.37
N GLY A 212 -4.13 -0.50 -9.70
CA GLY A 212 -3.92 -1.76 -8.98
C GLY A 212 -2.47 -2.25 -9.11
N ARG A 213 -1.94 -2.81 -8.03
CA ARG A 213 -0.58 -3.34 -7.93
C ARG A 213 -0.45 -4.70 -8.61
N ASN A 214 0.77 -5.02 -9.00
CA ASN A 214 1.15 -6.34 -9.48
C ASN A 214 1.72 -7.17 -8.31
N THR A 215 0.96 -8.14 -7.80
CA THR A 215 1.39 -9.00 -6.69
C THR A 215 2.58 -9.89 -7.06
N ALA A 216 2.70 -10.30 -8.32
CA ALA A 216 3.84 -11.07 -8.80
C ALA A 216 5.14 -10.26 -8.74
N GLU A 217 5.08 -8.94 -8.96
CA GLU A 217 6.25 -8.08 -8.80
C GLU A 217 6.68 -7.99 -7.34
N VAL A 218 5.73 -7.89 -6.40
CA VAL A 218 6.05 -7.89 -4.97
C VAL A 218 6.77 -9.18 -4.56
N LEU A 219 6.32 -10.33 -5.06
CA LEU A 219 7.00 -11.61 -4.82
C LEU A 219 8.39 -11.66 -5.48
N ARG A 220 8.50 -11.23 -6.74
CA ARG A 220 9.75 -11.25 -7.52
C ARG A 220 10.85 -10.40 -6.87
N VAL A 221 10.50 -9.22 -6.33
CA VAL A 221 11.49 -8.37 -5.67
C VAL A 221 11.96 -8.93 -4.32
N ILE A 222 11.12 -9.72 -3.63
CA ILE A 222 11.55 -10.44 -2.43
C ILE A 222 12.59 -11.49 -2.80
N ASP A 223 12.33 -12.27 -3.85
CA ASP A 223 13.30 -13.24 -4.37
C ASP A 223 14.62 -12.55 -4.72
N SER A 224 14.57 -11.39 -5.38
CA SER A 224 15.76 -10.59 -5.72
C SER A 224 16.52 -10.11 -4.48
N LEU A 225 15.82 -9.50 -3.50
CA LEU A 225 16.42 -8.97 -2.28
C LEU A 225 17.07 -10.07 -1.44
N GLN A 226 16.35 -11.16 -1.21
CA GLN A 226 16.84 -12.29 -0.42
C GLN A 226 18.01 -13.01 -1.11
N LEU A 227 17.96 -13.16 -2.43
CA LEU A 227 19.07 -13.75 -3.20
C LEU A 227 20.31 -12.87 -3.13
N GLY A 228 20.14 -11.55 -3.27
CA GLY A 228 21.21 -10.57 -3.13
C GLY A 228 21.89 -10.67 -1.77
N ASP A 229 21.11 -10.70 -0.69
CA ASP A 229 21.64 -10.82 0.68
C ASP A 229 22.34 -12.16 0.92
N LYS A 230 21.76 -13.27 0.43
CA LYS A 230 22.28 -14.63 0.66
C LYS A 230 23.54 -14.93 -0.14
N LYS A 231 23.61 -14.46 -1.39
CA LYS A 231 24.66 -14.86 -2.34
C LYS A 231 25.62 -13.73 -2.70
N GLY A 232 25.29 -12.47 -2.40
CA GLY A 232 26.09 -11.31 -2.78
C GLY A 232 26.14 -11.13 -4.30
N VAL A 233 24.99 -11.25 -4.95
CA VAL A 233 24.80 -11.08 -6.41
C VAL A 233 23.80 -9.96 -6.70
N VAL A 234 23.70 -9.52 -7.95
CA VAL A 234 22.75 -8.49 -8.37
C VAL A 234 21.83 -9.07 -9.44
N THR A 235 20.52 -8.84 -9.34
CA THR A 235 19.56 -9.30 -10.36
C THR A 235 19.44 -8.29 -11.51
N PRO A 236 19.50 -8.71 -12.79
CA PRO A 236 19.33 -7.81 -13.93
C PRO A 236 17.88 -7.29 -14.08
N ILE A 237 17.68 -6.38 -15.04
CA ILE A 237 16.35 -5.91 -15.43
C ILE A 237 15.44 -7.09 -15.82
N ASN A 238 14.18 -7.05 -15.39
CA ASN A 238 13.16 -8.08 -15.62
C ASN A 238 13.49 -9.48 -15.11
N TRP A 239 14.50 -9.63 -14.24
CA TRP A 239 14.95 -10.91 -13.73
C TRP A 239 13.83 -11.67 -13.00
N THR A 240 13.71 -12.97 -13.29
CA THR A 240 12.88 -13.92 -12.54
C THR A 240 13.71 -15.05 -11.93
N ALA A 241 13.17 -15.68 -10.87
CA ALA A 241 13.90 -16.68 -10.10
C ALA A 241 14.39 -17.87 -10.96
N GLY A 242 15.70 -18.11 -10.93
CA GLY A 242 16.39 -19.14 -11.72
C GLY A 242 17.12 -18.63 -12.97
N GLU A 243 16.87 -17.39 -13.39
CA GLU A 243 17.62 -16.74 -14.46
C GLU A 243 19.01 -16.29 -13.99
N ASP A 244 19.90 -16.04 -14.97
CA ASP A 244 21.25 -15.50 -14.73
C ASP A 244 21.21 -14.21 -13.91
N VAL A 245 22.13 -14.11 -12.96
CA VAL A 245 22.39 -12.92 -12.16
C VAL A 245 23.70 -12.25 -12.58
N ILE A 246 23.87 -11.00 -12.20
CA ILE A 246 25.07 -10.20 -12.43
C ILE A 246 26.05 -10.39 -11.27
N VAL A 247 27.30 -10.68 -11.62
CA VAL A 247 28.43 -10.62 -10.67
C VAL A 247 28.72 -9.15 -10.36
N PRO A 248 28.69 -8.72 -9.08
CA PRO A 248 28.94 -7.33 -8.72
C PRO A 248 30.31 -6.86 -9.25
N PRO A 249 30.44 -5.62 -9.73
CA PRO A 249 31.72 -5.08 -10.22
C PRO A 249 32.84 -5.10 -9.17
N SER A 250 32.50 -5.08 -7.88
CA SER A 250 33.44 -5.17 -6.77
C SER A 250 34.05 -6.56 -6.57
N VAL A 251 33.53 -7.61 -7.22
CA VAL A 251 34.04 -8.98 -7.11
C VAL A 251 34.89 -9.30 -8.35
N SER A 252 36.11 -9.78 -8.15
CA SER A 252 36.99 -10.18 -9.27
C SER A 252 36.38 -11.37 -10.03
N THR A 253 36.72 -11.53 -11.31
CA THR A 253 36.23 -12.69 -12.09
C THR A 253 36.74 -13.99 -11.49
N GLU A 254 37.96 -14.01 -10.96
CA GLU A 254 38.54 -15.19 -10.31
C GLU A 254 37.74 -15.59 -9.07
N ASP A 255 37.44 -14.64 -8.19
CA ASP A 255 36.66 -14.90 -6.98
C ASP A 255 35.23 -15.30 -7.31
N ALA A 256 34.64 -14.68 -8.34
CA ALA A 256 33.32 -15.06 -8.83
C ALA A 256 33.30 -16.50 -9.34
N ARG A 257 34.32 -16.94 -10.10
CA ARG A 257 34.42 -18.33 -10.57
C ARG A 257 34.62 -19.32 -9.42
N LYS A 258 35.41 -18.95 -8.41
CA LYS A 258 35.57 -19.77 -7.18
C LYS A 258 34.25 -19.91 -6.41
N LYS A 259 33.44 -18.84 -6.36
CA LYS A 259 32.20 -18.80 -5.56
C LYS A 259 30.98 -19.36 -6.28
N PHE A 260 30.84 -19.10 -7.57
CA PHE A 260 29.63 -19.39 -8.35
C PHE A 260 29.86 -20.38 -9.50
N GLY A 261 31.10 -20.73 -9.82
CA GLY A 261 31.44 -21.63 -10.91
C GLY A 261 31.55 -20.90 -12.25
N GLU A 262 30.67 -21.22 -13.20
CA GLU A 262 30.74 -20.61 -14.53
C GLU A 262 30.38 -19.12 -14.49
N VAL A 263 31.23 -18.30 -15.10
CA VAL A 263 31.01 -16.85 -15.28
C VAL A 263 31.12 -16.52 -16.76
N ARG A 264 30.02 -16.04 -17.33
CA ARG A 264 29.92 -15.54 -18.70
C ARG A 264 30.23 -14.05 -18.74
N GLU A 265 31.37 -13.70 -19.32
CA GLU A 265 31.85 -12.33 -19.38
C GLU A 265 31.49 -11.70 -20.74
N VAL A 266 30.60 -10.72 -20.75
CA VAL A 266 30.25 -9.95 -21.95
C VAL A 266 31.14 -8.72 -22.06
N LYS A 267 31.39 -8.07 -20.93
CA LYS A 267 32.36 -6.98 -20.72
C LYS A 267 32.98 -7.11 -19.33
N PRO A 268 34.10 -6.46 -19.02
CA PRO A 268 34.71 -6.50 -17.69
C PRO A 268 33.74 -6.14 -16.55
N TYR A 269 32.79 -5.22 -16.79
CA TYR A 269 31.77 -4.81 -15.82
C TYR A 269 30.42 -5.53 -15.97
N LEU A 270 30.22 -6.31 -17.06
CA LEU A 270 28.96 -6.98 -17.38
C LEU A 270 29.22 -8.48 -17.49
N ARG A 271 29.08 -9.15 -16.34
CA ARG A 271 29.40 -10.56 -16.17
C ARG A 271 28.22 -11.25 -15.52
N PHE A 272 27.83 -12.38 -16.08
CA PHE A 272 26.68 -13.16 -15.65
C PHE A 272 27.13 -14.48 -15.05
N THR A 273 26.35 -14.99 -14.10
CA THR A 273 26.50 -16.33 -13.54
C THR A 273 25.12 -16.86 -13.15
N ASN A 274 24.94 -18.18 -13.13
CA ASN A 274 23.71 -18.80 -12.66
C ASN A 274 23.94 -19.36 -11.25
N VAL A 275 23.12 -18.93 -10.29
CA VAL A 275 23.25 -19.34 -8.88
C VAL A 275 22.19 -20.35 -8.44
N GLY A 276 21.44 -20.92 -9.39
CA GLY A 276 20.32 -21.80 -9.13
C GLY A 276 19.10 -21.08 -8.55
N LYS A 277 18.07 -21.87 -8.21
CA LYS A 277 16.94 -21.43 -7.38
C LYS A 277 17.29 -21.57 -5.90
#